data_AF-A0A7Y3KJ55-F1
#
_entry.id   AF-A0A7Y3KJ55-F1
#
_cell.length_a   1.000
_cell.length_b   1.000
_cell.length_c   1.000
_cell.angle_alpha   90.00
_cell.angle_beta   90.00
_cell.angle_gamma   90.00
#
_symmetry.space_group_name_H-M   'P 1'
#
loop_
_entity.id
_entity.type
_entity.pdbx_description
1 polymer ?
#
loop_
_entity_poly.entity_id
_entity_poly.type
_entity_poly.pdbx_seq_one_letter_code
_entity_poly.pdbx_strand_id
1 'polypeptide(L)' 'SGRADDRDETTVKKRVGEYNGKTAPLKDYYQKQGKLHTVNGIGSVDEIFNALCLEISRCLSAAGA' A
#
# COMPACT_ATOMS: atom_id res chain seq x y z
N SER A 1 -2.58 -11.79 14.19
CA SER A 1 -1.66 -10.93 14.94
C SER A 1 -1.64 -11.20 16.45
N GLY A 2 -2.72 -11.73 17.06
CA GLY A 2 -2.77 -11.97 18.50
C GLY A 2 -2.93 -10.71 19.36
N ARG A 3 -3.05 -9.54 18.73
CA ARG A 3 -3.22 -8.28 19.44
C ARG A 3 -4.66 -8.15 19.95
N ALA A 4 -4.81 -7.69 21.19
CA ALA A 4 -6.12 -7.53 21.84
C ALA A 4 -7.00 -6.47 21.15
N ASP A 5 -6.38 -5.50 20.49
CA ASP A 5 -7.00 -4.37 19.80
C ASP A 5 -7.49 -4.69 18.38
N ASP A 6 -7.14 -5.85 17.83
CA ASP A 6 -7.64 -6.36 16.55
C ASP A 6 -8.96 -7.14 16.71
N ARG A 7 -9.53 -7.19 17.93
CA ARG A 7 -10.79 -7.89 18.25
C ARG A 7 -12.02 -6.99 18.26
N ASP A 8 -11.81 -5.68 18.25
CA ASP A 8 -12.87 -4.68 18.34
C ASP A 8 -12.97 -3.92 17.00
N GLU A 9 -14.11 -4.09 16.32
CA GLU A 9 -14.41 -3.45 15.04
C GLU A 9 -14.31 -1.92 15.13
N THR A 10 -14.65 -1.32 16.27
CA THR A 10 -14.58 0.13 16.45
C THR A 10 -13.14 0.62 16.46
N THR A 11 -12.24 -0.14 17.11
CA THR A 11 -10.80 0.11 17.10
C THR A 11 -10.20 -0.08 15.70
N VAL A 12 -10.62 -1.12 14.94
CA VAL A 12 -10.19 -1.34 13.56
C VAL A 12 -10.63 -0.18 12.65
N LYS A 13 -11.89 0.26 12.72
CA LYS A 13 -12.41 1.40 11.95
C LYS A 13 -11.65 2.69 12.26
N LYS A 14 -11.37 2.96 13.55
CA LYS A 14 -10.59 4.12 13.98
C LYS A 14 -9.19 4.11 13.34
N ARG A 15 -8.51 2.95 13.33
CA ARG A 15 -7.18 2.82 12.70
C ARG A 15 -7.19 3.06 11.21
N VAL A 16 -8.18 2.50 10.51
CA VAL A 16 -8.33 2.74 9.06
C VAL A 16 -8.56 4.22 8.79
N GLY A 17 -9.40 4.87 9.59
CA GLY A 17 -9.63 6.33 9.50
C GLY A 17 -8.37 7.15 9.76
N GLU A 18 -7.64 6.87 10.83
CA GLU A 18 -6.38 7.55 11.17
C GLU A 18 -5.30 7.34 10.11
N TYR A 19 -5.16 6.11 9.60
CA TYR A 19 -4.24 5.80 8.52
C TYR A 19 -4.59 6.61 7.28
N ASN A 20 -5.83 6.53 6.80
CA ASN A 20 -6.27 7.25 5.60
C ASN A 20 -6.10 8.76 5.75
N GLY A 21 -6.43 9.33 6.91
CA GLY A 21 -6.25 10.76 7.17
C GLY A 21 -4.79 11.21 7.11
N LYS A 22 -3.85 10.38 7.59
CA LYS A 22 -2.42 10.69 7.60
C LYS A 22 -1.72 10.38 6.27
N THR A 23 -2.19 9.37 5.54
CA THR A 23 -1.52 8.88 4.31
C THR A 23 -2.10 9.46 3.02
N ALA A 24 -3.36 9.91 3.02
CA ALA A 24 -3.95 10.54 1.83
C ALA A 24 -3.11 11.72 1.27
N PRO A 25 -2.55 12.63 2.10
CA PRO A 25 -1.68 13.69 1.59
C PRO A 25 -0.40 13.17 0.90
N LEU A 26 0.14 12.04 1.37
CA LEU A 26 1.34 11.42 0.79
C LEU A 26 1.06 10.82 -0.59
N LYS A 27 -0.15 10.28 -0.78
CA LYS A 27 -0.58 9.72 -2.08
C LYS A 27 -0.49 10.79 -3.17
N ASP A 28 -1.11 11.95 -2.95
CA ASP A 28 -1.09 13.06 -3.90
C ASP A 28 0.33 13.60 -4.11
N TYR A 29 1.14 13.65 -3.04
CA TYR A 29 2.51 14.10 -3.09
C TYR A 29 3.40 13.23 -3.99
N TYR A 30 3.33 11.90 -3.88
CA TYR A 30 4.10 10.98 -4.73
C TYR A 30 3.52 10.82 -6.14
N GLN A 31 2.20 10.93 -6.28
CA GLN A 31 1.53 10.89 -7.59
C GLN A 31 1.99 12.06 -8.48
N LYS A 32 2.08 13.28 -7.93
CA LYS A 32 2.59 14.45 -8.66
C LYS A 32 4.04 14.32 -9.11
N GLN A 33 4.84 13.47 -8.46
CA GLN A 33 6.22 13.19 -8.84
C GLN A 33 6.35 12.04 -9.86
N GLY A 34 5.24 11.40 -10.23
CA GLY A 34 5.26 10.17 -11.04
C GLY A 34 5.89 8.97 -10.34
N LYS A 35 6.00 9.01 -8.99
CA LYS A 35 6.65 7.97 -8.17
C LYS A 35 5.66 7.03 -7.46
N LEU A 36 4.37 7.33 -7.52
CA LEU A 36 3.34 6.49 -6.94
C LEU A 36 2.99 5.35 -7.89
N HIS A 37 3.20 4.12 -7.44
CA HIS A 37 2.74 2.91 -8.11
C HIS A 37 1.85 2.10 -7.17
N THR A 38 0.72 1.60 -7.66
CA THR A 38 -0.28 0.88 -6.85
C THR A 38 -0.39 -0.57 -7.27
N VAL A 39 -0.44 -1.47 -6.29
CA VAL A 39 -0.64 -2.92 -6.47
C VAL A 39 -1.91 -3.34 -5.74
N ASN A 40 -2.69 -4.27 -6.32
CA ASN A 40 -3.89 -4.80 -5.67
C ASN A 40 -3.50 -5.69 -4.47
N GLY A 41 -4.05 -5.39 -3.29
CA GLY A 41 -3.77 -6.13 -2.05
C GLY A 41 -4.75 -7.27 -1.74
N ILE A 42 -5.60 -7.66 -2.69
CA ILE A 42 -6.59 -8.73 -2.54
C ILE A 42 -6.13 -9.95 -3.35
N GLY A 43 -5.96 -11.09 -2.68
CA GLY A 43 -5.54 -12.35 -3.30
C GLY A 43 -4.71 -13.20 -2.34
N SER A 44 -4.06 -14.22 -2.88
CA SER A 44 -3.04 -15.00 -2.17
C SER A 44 -1.77 -14.17 -1.94
N VAL A 45 -0.97 -14.58 -0.96
CA VAL A 45 0.33 -13.94 -0.67
C VAL A 45 1.25 -14.00 -1.90
N ASP A 46 1.27 -15.14 -2.60
CA ASP A 46 2.12 -15.33 -3.78
C ASP A 46 1.70 -14.42 -4.95
N GLU A 47 0.40 -14.24 -5.19
CA GLU A 47 -0.10 -13.32 -6.22
C GLU A 47 0.32 -11.88 -5.91
N ILE A 48 0.14 -11.43 -4.68
CA ILE A 48 0.50 -10.07 -4.25
C ILE A 48 2.02 -9.87 -4.33
N PHE A 49 2.80 -10.86 -3.88
CA PHE A 49 4.25 -10.81 -3.94
C PHE A 49 4.76 -10.70 -5.39
N ASN A 50 4.24 -11.53 -6.29
CA ASN A 50 4.60 -11.47 -7.71
C ASN A 50 4.24 -10.12 -8.35
N ALA A 51 3.08 -9.56 -8.01
CA ALA A 51 2.67 -8.24 -8.49
C ALA A 51 3.61 -7.12 -8.01
N LEU A 52 4.08 -7.20 -6.75
CA LEU A 52 5.09 -6.27 -6.22
C LEU A 52 6.43 -6.41 -6.95
N CYS A 53 6.91 -7.64 -7.18
CA CYS A 53 8.15 -7.88 -7.93
C CYS A 53 8.07 -7.29 -9.35
N LEU A 54 6.97 -7.53 -10.06
CA LEU A 54 6.75 -6.99 -11.41
C LEU A 54 6.83 -5.46 -11.43
N GLU A 55 6.19 -4.81 -10.47
CA GLU A 55 6.19 -3.35 -10.33
C GLU A 55 7.60 -2.79 -10.08
N ILE A 56 8.35 -3.42 -9.17
CA ILE A 56 9.73 -3.04 -8.86
C ILE A 56 10.63 -3.22 -10.09
N SER A 57 10.53 -4.34 -10.79
CA SER A 57 11.29 -4.59 -12.02
C SER A 57 10.99 -3.54 -13.10
N ARG A 58 9.73 -3.13 -13.25
CA ARG A 58 9.35 -2.05 -14.18
C ARG A 58 10.02 -0.74 -13.80
N CYS A 59 10.00 -0.36 -12.52
CA CYS A 59 10.61 0.87 -12.03
C CYS A 59 12.12 0.90 -12.26
N LEU A 60 12.83 -0.22 -12.00
CA LEU A 60 14.27 -0.33 -12.26
C LEU A 60 14.61 -0.20 -13.75
N SER A 61 13.77 -0.77 -14.62
CA SER A 61 13.95 -0.69 -16.08
C SER A 61 13.74 0.74 -16.60
N ALA A 62 12.75 1.45 -16.05
CA ALA A 62 12.45 2.84 -16.42
C ALA A 62 13.49 3.85 -15.91
N ALA A 63 14.18 3.55 -14.81
CA ALA A 63 15.21 4.42 -14.23
C ALA A 63 16.57 4.33 -14.95
N GLY A 64 16.77 3.31 -15.80
CA GLY A 64 18.00 3.10 -16.57
C GLY A 64 17.93 3.61 -18.02
N ALA A 65 16.83 4.22 -18.44
CA ALA A 65 16.62 4.79 -19.78
C ALA A 65 16.68 6.33 -19.75
#